data_AF-A0A3M1R0A6-F1
#
_entry.id   AF-A0A3M1R0A6-F1
#
_cell.length_a   1.000
_cell.length_b   1.000
_cell.length_c   1.000
_cell.angle_alpha   90.00
_cell.angle_beta   90.00
_cell.angle_gamma   90.00
#
_symmetry.space_group_name_H-M   'P 1'
#
loop_
_entity.id
_entity.type
_entity.pdbx_description
1 polymer ?
#
loop_
_entity_poly.entity_id
_entity_poly.type
_entity_poly.pdbx_seq_one_letter_code
_entity_poly.pdbx_strand_id
1 'polypeptide(L)'
;ARYDQQPIEAAAMIAACDAAYRATADRMWLRHAETCFRWFLGDNDAGQPVYVDATGGCCDGVQEDGLNRNRGAESTLAWLYSLAYMYDLQAEGLLGWSPETYDSESDDSTSSRESSTQPTKASAAP
;
A
#
# COMPACT_ATOMS: atom_id res chain seq x y z
N ALA A 1 -13.10 -9.77 9.41
CA ALA A 1 -12.07 -10.33 10.31
C ALA A 1 -10.87 -9.38 10.30
N ARG A 2 -9.95 -9.44 11.27
CA ARG A 2 -8.77 -8.55 11.28
C ARG A 2 -7.76 -8.91 10.18
N TYR A 3 -7.78 -10.16 9.76
CA TYR A 3 -7.00 -10.73 8.66
C TYR A 3 -8.00 -11.48 7.75
N ASP A 4 -7.70 -11.62 6.45
CA ASP A 4 -8.61 -11.93 5.31
C ASP A 4 -9.02 -10.67 4.50
N GLN A 5 -8.05 -9.80 4.23
CA GLN A 5 -8.24 -8.69 3.28
C GLN A 5 -8.09 -9.23 1.86
N GLN A 6 -9.06 -8.96 0.99
CA GLN A 6 -9.09 -9.53 -0.36
C GLN A 6 -8.93 -8.48 -1.46
N PRO A 7 -8.24 -8.81 -2.57
CA PRO A 7 -8.11 -7.94 -3.74
C PRO A 7 -9.44 -7.40 -4.28
N ILE A 8 -10.50 -8.22 -4.25
CA ILE A 8 -11.82 -7.83 -4.74
C ILE A 8 -12.45 -6.70 -3.92
N GLU A 9 -12.17 -6.66 -2.61
CA GLU A 9 -12.66 -5.61 -1.72
C GLU A 9 -11.98 -4.29 -2.03
N ALA A 10 -10.65 -4.30 -2.21
CA ALA A 10 -9.89 -3.12 -2.61
C ALA A 10 -10.35 -2.59 -3.98
N ALA A 11 -10.54 -3.48 -4.96
CA ALA A 11 -11.04 -3.12 -6.29
C ALA A 11 -12.46 -2.53 -6.25
N ALA A 12 -13.36 -3.12 -5.45
CA ALA A 12 -14.71 -2.61 -5.27
C ALA A 12 -14.72 -1.21 -4.63
N MET A 13 -13.84 -0.97 -3.65
CA MET A 13 -13.71 0.34 -3.01
C MET A 13 -13.19 1.42 -3.95
N ILE A 14 -12.22 1.09 -4.82
CA ILE A 14 -11.72 2.02 -5.85
C ILE A 14 -12.86 2.41 -6.80
N ALA A 15 -13.62 1.44 -7.30
CA ALA A 15 -14.75 1.70 -8.18
C ALA A 15 -15.85 2.53 -7.49
N ALA A 16 -16.13 2.28 -6.21
CA ALA A 16 -17.07 3.08 -5.44
C ALA A 16 -16.59 4.52 -5.26
N CYS A 17 -15.29 4.73 -5.03
CA CYS A 17 -14.70 6.06 -4.94
C CYS A 17 -14.77 6.81 -6.28
N ASP A 18 -14.46 6.16 -7.40
CA ASP A 18 -14.64 6.77 -8.73
C ASP A 18 -16.11 7.15 -8.98
N ALA A 19 -17.05 6.25 -8.71
CA ALA A 19 -18.48 6.54 -8.86
C ALA A 19 -18.92 7.72 -7.98
N ALA A 20 -18.45 7.80 -6.74
CA ALA A 20 -18.73 8.91 -5.84
C ALA A 20 -18.12 10.23 -6.35
N TYR A 21 -16.89 10.20 -6.85
CA TYR A 21 -16.25 11.35 -7.49
C TYR A 21 -17.08 11.84 -8.68
N ARG A 22 -17.49 10.95 -9.58
CA ARG A 22 -18.31 11.30 -10.75
C ARG A 22 -19.67 11.89 -10.35
N ALA A 23 -20.24 11.47 -9.22
CA ALA A 23 -21.52 11.97 -8.73
C ALA A 23 -21.41 13.32 -8.00
N THR A 24 -20.31 13.59 -7.28
CA THR A 24 -20.21 14.77 -6.40
C THR A 24 -19.15 15.80 -6.82
N ALA A 25 -18.24 15.43 -7.72
CA ALA A 25 -17.02 16.16 -8.07
C ALA A 25 -16.08 16.46 -6.87
N ASP A 26 -16.27 15.79 -5.73
CA ASP A 26 -15.43 15.99 -4.55
C ASP A 26 -14.12 15.18 -4.67
N ARG A 27 -13.00 15.88 -4.77
CA ARG A 27 -11.66 15.29 -4.90
C ARG A 27 -11.23 14.44 -3.70
N MET A 28 -11.96 14.46 -2.58
CA MET A 28 -11.69 13.52 -1.48
C MET A 28 -11.80 12.06 -1.91
N TRP A 29 -12.73 11.75 -2.82
CA TRP A 29 -12.94 10.39 -3.31
C TRP A 29 -11.74 9.88 -4.10
N LEU A 30 -11.07 10.75 -4.87
CA LEU A 30 -9.84 10.41 -5.58
C LEU A 30 -8.72 10.00 -4.61
N ARG A 31 -8.58 10.69 -3.47
CA ARG A 31 -7.60 10.33 -2.43
C ARG A 31 -7.94 8.98 -1.79
N HIS A 32 -9.23 8.69 -1.61
CA HIS A 32 -9.66 7.39 -1.09
C HIS A 32 -9.40 6.26 -2.09
N ALA A 33 -9.63 6.50 -3.39
CA ALA A 33 -9.29 5.55 -4.45
C ALA A 33 -7.78 5.24 -4.45
N GLU A 34 -6.93 6.28 -4.39
CA GLU A 34 -5.47 6.12 -4.29
C GLU A 34 -5.06 5.35 -3.03
N THR A 35 -5.67 5.65 -1.88
CA THR A 35 -5.41 4.92 -0.63
C THR A 35 -5.76 3.43 -0.77
N CYS A 36 -6.91 3.12 -1.36
CA CYS A 36 -7.31 1.73 -1.62
C CYS A 36 -6.37 1.05 -2.62
N PHE A 37 -5.87 1.79 -3.61
CA PHE A 37 -4.94 1.25 -4.59
C PHE A 37 -3.57 0.92 -3.97
N ARG A 38 -3.07 1.75 -3.04
CA ARG A 38 -1.82 1.50 -2.30
C ARG A 38 -1.84 0.19 -1.49
N TRP A 39 -3.01 -0.34 -1.16
CA TRP A 39 -3.15 -1.67 -0.55
C TRP A 39 -2.48 -2.76 -1.39
N PHE A 40 -2.65 -2.74 -2.72
CA PHE A 40 -1.99 -3.70 -3.63
C PHE A 40 -0.46 -3.59 -3.60
N LEU A 41 0.04 -2.41 -3.24
CA LEU A 41 1.45 -2.04 -3.23
C LEU A 41 2.10 -2.20 -1.85
N GLY A 42 1.36 -2.67 -0.84
CA GLY A 42 1.92 -2.97 0.48
C GLY A 42 1.38 -2.12 1.62
N ASP A 43 0.53 -1.12 1.39
CA ASP A 43 -0.23 -0.44 2.46
C ASP A 43 -1.40 -1.33 2.92
N ASN A 44 -1.05 -2.51 3.42
CA ASN A 44 -1.95 -3.54 3.93
C ASN A 44 -1.39 -4.11 5.23
N ASP A 45 -2.17 -4.97 5.89
CA ASP A 45 -1.81 -5.47 7.22
C ASP A 45 -0.54 -6.35 7.23
N ALA A 46 -0.10 -6.85 6.07
CA ALA A 46 1.16 -7.58 5.93
C ALA A 46 2.36 -6.67 5.59
N GLY A 47 2.15 -5.41 5.22
CA GLY A 47 3.22 -4.53 4.77
C GLY A 47 3.92 -5.01 3.49
N GLN A 48 3.25 -5.84 2.69
CA GLN A 48 3.85 -6.53 1.53
C GLN A 48 3.02 -6.32 0.27
N PRO A 49 3.66 -6.07 -0.89
CA PRO A 49 2.95 -5.97 -2.16
C PRO A 49 2.19 -7.26 -2.49
N VAL A 50 0.90 -7.12 -2.78
CA VAL A 50 0.04 -8.22 -3.22
C VAL A 50 0.20 -8.44 -4.73
N TYR A 51 0.57 -7.39 -5.46
CA TYR A 51 1.01 -7.46 -6.86
C TYR A 51 2.38 -8.14 -7.00
N VAL A 52 2.53 -9.00 -8.01
CA VAL A 52 3.79 -9.69 -8.32
C VAL A 52 4.25 -9.36 -9.74
N ASP A 53 5.20 -8.43 -9.81
CA ASP A 53 5.72 -7.86 -11.06
C ASP A 53 6.24 -8.89 -12.06
N ALA A 54 7.02 -9.88 -11.59
CA ALA A 54 7.61 -10.92 -12.44
C ALA A 54 6.60 -11.77 -13.23
N THR A 55 5.32 -11.77 -12.83
CA THR A 55 4.27 -12.56 -13.48
C THR A 55 3.08 -11.74 -13.96
N GLY A 56 3.01 -10.44 -13.63
CA GLY A 56 1.82 -9.62 -13.84
C GLY A 56 0.59 -10.11 -13.07
N GLY A 57 0.78 -10.97 -12.07
CA GLY A 57 -0.28 -11.60 -11.28
C GLY A 57 -0.48 -10.95 -9.92
N CYS A 58 -1.55 -11.32 -9.22
CA CYS A 58 -1.86 -10.85 -7.87
C CYS A 58 -2.03 -12.04 -6.92
N CYS A 59 -1.57 -11.88 -5.68
CA CYS A 59 -1.82 -12.84 -4.60
C CYS A 59 -3.29 -12.76 -4.14
N ASP A 60 -3.86 -13.87 -3.68
CA ASP A 60 -5.29 -13.99 -3.38
C ASP A 60 -5.74 -13.27 -2.10
N GLY A 61 -4.82 -12.75 -1.29
CA GLY A 61 -5.16 -11.90 -0.15
C GLY A 61 -4.10 -11.85 0.93
N VAL A 62 -4.44 -11.14 2.01
CA VAL A 62 -3.63 -10.98 3.22
C VAL A 62 -4.27 -11.77 4.37
N GLN A 63 -3.53 -12.74 4.89
CA GLN A 63 -3.90 -13.62 6.00
C GLN A 63 -3.03 -13.32 7.24
N GLU A 64 -3.34 -13.97 8.37
CA GLU A 64 -2.66 -13.75 9.64
C GLU A 64 -1.15 -14.08 9.58
N ASP A 65 -0.77 -15.04 8.73
CA ASP A 65 0.61 -15.47 8.51
C ASP A 65 1.31 -14.78 7.31
N GLY A 66 0.63 -13.85 6.64
CA GLY A 66 1.15 -13.07 5.52
C GLY A 66 0.33 -13.24 4.24
N LEU A 67 0.99 -13.13 3.09
CA LEU A 67 0.31 -13.20 1.79
C LEU A 67 -0.10 -14.62 1.43
N ASN A 68 -1.37 -14.79 1.06
CA ASN A 68 -1.83 -15.98 0.37
C ASN A 68 -1.26 -15.97 -1.06
N ARG A 69 -0.21 -16.77 -1.28
CA ARG A 69 0.54 -16.80 -2.54
C ARG A 69 -0.19 -17.47 -3.70
N ASN A 70 -1.40 -17.97 -3.48
CA ASN A 70 -2.25 -18.42 -4.58
C ASN A 70 -2.53 -17.23 -5.50
N ARG A 71 -2.59 -17.51 -6.81
CA ARG A 71 -2.73 -16.50 -7.86
C ARG A 71 -3.92 -16.86 -8.72
N GLY A 72 -5.10 -16.70 -8.14
CA GLY A 72 -6.36 -16.91 -8.83
C GLY A 72 -6.58 -15.91 -9.97
N ALA A 73 -7.49 -16.26 -10.86
CA ALA A 73 -7.95 -15.34 -11.90
C ALA A 73 -8.65 -14.11 -11.28
N GLU A 74 -9.36 -14.30 -10.16
CA GLU A 74 -10.10 -13.23 -9.47
C GLU A 74 -9.18 -12.12 -8.97
N SER A 75 -8.13 -12.47 -8.21
CA SER A 75 -7.16 -11.51 -7.68
C SER A 75 -6.42 -10.77 -8.80
N THR A 76 -6.04 -11.49 -9.86
CA THR A 76 -5.41 -10.90 -11.04
C THR A 76 -6.35 -9.93 -11.75
N LEU A 77 -7.63 -10.28 -11.93
CA LEU A 77 -8.63 -9.38 -12.51
C LEU A 77 -8.88 -8.16 -11.62
N ALA A 78 -8.95 -8.34 -10.29
CA ALA A 78 -9.12 -7.23 -9.35
C ALA A 78 -7.96 -6.22 -9.43
N TRP A 79 -6.73 -6.71 -9.55
CA TRP A 79 -5.56 -5.87 -9.80
C TRP A 79 -5.66 -5.11 -11.13
N LEU A 80 -5.89 -5.82 -12.24
CA LEU A 80 -5.96 -5.20 -13.58
C LEU A 80 -7.08 -4.17 -13.68
N TYR A 81 -8.24 -4.49 -13.09
CA TYR A 81 -9.37 -3.58 -13.00
C TYR A 81 -8.99 -2.31 -12.26
N SER A 82 -8.41 -2.44 -11.07
CA SER A 82 -7.95 -1.31 -10.25
C SER A 82 -6.91 -0.46 -11.00
N LEU A 83 -5.96 -1.10 -11.68
CA LEU A 83 -4.93 -0.44 -12.47
C LEU A 83 -5.52 0.37 -13.63
N ALA A 84 -6.51 -0.18 -14.33
CA ALA A 84 -7.21 0.53 -15.41
C ALA A 84 -7.90 1.82 -14.91
N TYR A 85 -8.52 1.79 -13.72
CA TYR A 85 -9.11 2.99 -13.11
C TYR A 85 -8.07 4.07 -12.80
N MET A 86 -6.94 3.67 -12.23
CA MET A 86 -5.88 4.62 -11.89
C MET A 86 -5.33 5.29 -13.14
N TYR A 87 -5.17 4.54 -14.25
CA TYR A 87 -4.79 5.10 -15.54
C TYR A 87 -5.83 6.05 -16.14
N ASP A 88 -7.12 5.73 -16.04
CA ASP A 88 -8.22 6.60 -16.52
C ASP A 88 -8.18 7.95 -15.78
N LEU A 89 -8.14 7.91 -14.45
CA LEU A 89 -8.06 9.10 -13.60
C LEU A 89 -6.76 9.90 -13.80
N GLN A 90 -5.64 9.23 -14.09
CA GLN A 90 -4.38 9.89 -14.41
C GLN A 90 -4.45 10.59 -15.79
N ALA A 91 -5.04 9.94 -16.81
CA ALA A 91 -5.21 10.49 -18.14
C ALA A 91 -6.12 11.74 -18.15
N GLU A 92 -7.09 11.79 -17.24
CA GLU A 92 -7.92 12.97 -16.99
C GLU A 92 -7.20 14.10 -16.21
N GLY A 93 -5.95 13.87 -15.78
CA GLY A 93 -5.18 14.83 -14.99
C GLY A 93 -5.69 14.99 -13.54
N LEU A 94 -6.46 14.01 -13.05
CA LEU A 94 -7.09 14.06 -11.74
C LEU A 94 -6.22 13.48 -10.63
N LEU A 95 -5.31 12.56 -10.98
CA LEU A 95 -4.34 11.96 -10.06
C LEU A 95 -2.91 12.35 -10.42
N GLY A 96 -2.09 12.56 -9.38
CA GLY A 96 -0.63 12.70 -9.50
C GLY A 96 0.12 11.38 -9.39
N TRP A 97 -0.59 10.27 -9.23
CA TRP A 97 -0.01 8.94 -9.16
C TRP A 97 0.58 8.55 -10.52
N SER A 98 1.80 8.01 -10.53
CA SER A 98 2.39 7.35 -11.69
C SER A 98 2.91 5.95 -11.34
N PRO A 99 2.84 4.98 -12.27
CA PRO A 99 3.40 3.64 -12.06
C PRO A 99 4.90 3.65 -11.71
N GLU A 100 5.64 4.67 -12.14
CA GLU A 100 7.09 4.83 -11.97
C GLU A 100 7.48 5.41 -10.61
N THR A 101 6.55 6.06 -9.90
CA THR A 101 6.82 6.67 -8.58
C THR A 101 6.88 5.65 -7.44
N TYR A 102 6.71 4.37 -7.72
CA TYR A 102 6.86 3.27 -6.76
C TYR A 102 8.32 2.78 -6.64
N ASP A 103 9.29 3.69 -6.75
CA ASP A 103 10.67 3.33 -6.47
C ASP A 103 10.87 3.23 -4.95
N SER A 104 11.54 2.16 -4.56
CA SER A 104 11.65 1.68 -3.19
C SER A 104 12.42 2.66 -2.31
N GLU A 105 11.73 3.51 -1.54
CA GLU A 105 12.29 4.02 -0.30
C GLU A 105 12.23 2.90 0.74
N SER A 106 13.22 2.01 0.64
CA SER A 106 13.67 1.16 1.72
C SER A 106 14.03 2.05 2.90
N ASP A 107 13.19 2.02 3.92
CA ASP A 107 13.42 2.68 5.21
C ASP A 107 14.53 1.91 5.96
N ASP A 108 15.79 2.11 5.55
CA ASP A 108 16.96 1.79 6.36
C ASP A 108 17.41 3.07 7.06
N SER A 109 16.87 3.26 8.27
CA SER A 109 17.45 4.16 9.27
C SER A 109 17.92 3.36 10.48
N THR A 110 18.85 2.42 10.29
CA THR A 110 19.79 2.02 11.36
C THR A 110 21.03 2.91 11.35
N SER A 111 20.88 4.18 11.76
CA SER A 111 22.03 5.05 12.03
C SER A 111 22.50 4.89 13.48
N SER A 112 23.49 4.02 13.64
CA SER A 112 24.36 3.92 14.81
C SER A 112 25.25 5.15 14.93
N ARG A 113 25.11 5.97 15.99
CA ARG A 113 26.11 6.91 16.54
C ARG A 113 25.70 7.20 18.01
N GLU A 114 26.54 7.21 19.04
CA GLU A 114 27.99 7.22 19.20
C GLU A 114 28.34 6.73 20.61
N SER A 115 29.39 5.92 20.74
CA SER A 115 30.15 5.77 21.99
C SER A 115 30.90 7.08 22.28
N SER A 116 30.67 7.69 23.44
CA SER A 116 31.57 8.72 23.99
C SER A 116 31.69 8.57 25.51
N THR A 117 32.93 8.59 25.98
CA THR A 117 33.40 8.13 27.29
C THR A 117 33.57 9.31 28.27
N GLN A 118 32.85 9.28 29.42
CA GLN A 118 33.16 9.75 30.80
C GLN A 118 33.68 11.19 31.07
N PRO A 119 33.87 11.66 32.35
CA PRO A 119 33.36 11.25 33.69
C PRO A 119 32.77 12.44 34.51
N THR A 120 32.21 12.21 35.72
CA THR A 120 32.58 12.94 36.98
C THR A 120 31.83 12.50 38.26
N LYS A 121 32.65 12.16 39.27
CA LYS A 121 32.58 12.36 40.75
C LYS A 121 31.32 12.07 41.62
N ALA A 122 31.51 11.05 42.48
CA ALA A 122 31.60 11.07 43.96
C ALA A 122 30.40 11.37 44.88
N SER A 123 30.40 10.65 46.03
CA SER A 123 29.66 10.83 47.31
C SER A 123 28.50 9.83 47.51
N ALA A 124 28.30 9.09 48.60
CA ALA A 124 28.97 8.93 49.91
C ALA A 124 28.60 7.55 50.51
N ALA A 125 29.43 7.07 51.43
CA ALA A 125 29.22 5.91 52.30
C ALA A 125 28.24 6.24 53.46
N PRO A 126 27.89 5.23 54.28
CA PRO A 126 28.60 5.10 55.56
C PRO A 126 29.33 3.77 55.74
#